data_AF-A0AAV7L764-F1
#
_entry.id   AF-A0AAV7L764-F1
#
_cell.length_a   1.000
_cell.length_b   1.000
_cell.length_c   1.000
_cell.angle_alpha   90.00
_cell.angle_beta   90.00
_cell.angle_gamma   90.00
#
_symmetry.space_group_name_H-M   'P 1'
#
loop_
_entity.id
_entity.type
_entity.pdbx_description
1 polymer ?
#
loop_
_entity_poly.entity_id
_entity_poly.type
_entity_poly.pdbx_seq_one_letter_code
_entity_poly.pdbx_strand_id
1 'polypeptide(L)'
;MHTRRRLELQAGADGHLEDGASPLHTRRWLGLQAGTEGHLEDGTSPLQTQRWLELQVGTEGHLEDGASPLHTRRRLELQAETDGHLEDGASPLHTRRWLELQTGTDGHLEDGGSLLQKMEAARNAGGSDGYLEDGALTLHTRRQLELQAGTEGHLEDGASPLHTRRQVELQAGSEGHLVDGASPLHTRGRLELQAGTGRHVEDGGSPLHTRRRLELQAGQRDTWRMEHHRCIHVGG
;
A
#
# COMPACT_ATOMS: atom_id res chain seq x y z
N MET A 1 26.95 14.13 -12.44
CA MET A 1 27.61 13.20 -11.50
C MET A 1 26.52 12.26 -10.97
N HIS A 2 26.51 10.99 -11.38
CA HIS A 2 25.53 10.02 -10.91
C HIS A 2 26.10 9.33 -9.66
N THR A 3 25.61 9.70 -8.49
CA THR A 3 25.99 9.05 -7.23
C THR A 3 25.10 7.82 -7.03
N ARG A 4 25.73 6.68 -6.69
CA ARG A 4 25.06 5.43 -6.32
C ARG A 4 25.43 5.13 -4.86
N ARG A 5 24.45 4.69 -4.08
CA ARG A 5 24.64 4.23 -2.69
C ARG A 5 24.09 2.82 -2.58
N ARG A 6 24.89 1.91 -2.04
CA ARG A 6 24.51 0.51 -1.77
C ARG A 6 25.02 0.15 -0.38
N LEU A 7 24.12 -0.23 0.52
CA LEU A 7 24.45 -0.78 1.83
C LEU A 7 23.75 -2.13 1.97
N GLU A 8 24.46 -3.11 2.50
CA GLU A 8 23.95 -4.45 2.74
C GLU A 8 24.46 -4.93 4.09
N LEU A 9 23.56 -5.45 4.92
CA LEU A 9 23.88 -5.99 6.24
C LEU A 9 23.29 -7.40 6.36
N GLN A 10 24.10 -8.31 6.90
CA GLN A 10 23.67 -9.65 7.30
C GLN A 10 23.94 -9.81 8.79
N ALA A 11 22.88 -10.06 9.55
CA ALA A 11 22.91 -10.27 10.98
C ALA A 11 22.46 -11.69 11.33
N GLY A 12 23.13 -12.33 12.29
CA GLY A 12 22.82 -13.70 12.70
C GLY A 12 21.58 -13.83 13.59
N ALA A 13 21.25 -12.79 14.34
CA ALA A 13 20.05 -12.69 15.17
C ALA A 13 19.35 -11.37 14.82
N ASP A 14 19.75 -10.27 15.47
CA ASP A 14 19.12 -8.97 15.30
C ASP A 14 19.96 -8.07 14.38
N GLY A 15 19.28 -7.43 13.43
CA GLY A 15 19.90 -6.53 12.46
C GLY A 15 19.27 -5.14 12.48
N HIS A 16 20.10 -4.10 12.47
CA HIS A 16 19.64 -2.73 12.31
C HIS A 16 20.50 -2.03 11.25
N LEU A 17 19.85 -1.58 10.18
CA LEU A 17 20.46 -0.81 9.10
C LEU A 17 19.73 0.54 8.96
N GLU A 18 20.35 1.60 9.48
CA GLU A 18 19.88 2.97 9.30
C GLU A 18 20.72 3.68 8.23
N ASP A 19 20.06 4.28 7.25
CA ASP A 19 20.69 5.11 6.24
C ASP A 19 20.14 6.53 6.24
N GLY A 20 20.70 7.38 7.10
CA GLY A 20 20.26 8.76 7.31
C GLY A 20 20.20 9.67 6.07
N ALA A 21 19.82 10.92 6.31
CA ALA A 21 19.57 11.90 5.25
C ALA A 21 20.78 12.07 4.31
N SER A 22 20.53 11.97 3.01
CA SER A 22 21.59 11.99 1.99
C SER A 22 21.33 13.07 0.94
N PRO A 23 22.31 13.95 0.64
CA PRO A 23 22.04 15.19 -0.08
C PRO A 23 21.87 15.05 -1.60
N LEU A 24 21.90 13.85 -2.21
CA LEU A 24 21.51 13.53 -3.61
C LEU A 24 22.05 12.14 -4.00
N HIS A 25 21.19 11.16 -4.29
CA HIS A 25 21.59 9.97 -5.05
C HIS A 25 20.74 9.80 -6.30
N THR A 26 21.32 9.16 -7.31
CA THR A 26 20.55 8.76 -8.50
C THR A 26 20.01 7.36 -8.35
N ARG A 27 20.69 6.53 -7.54
CA ARG A 27 20.27 5.18 -7.18
C ARG A 27 20.66 4.88 -5.73
N ARG A 28 19.71 4.39 -4.94
CA ARG A 28 19.89 3.91 -3.58
C ARG A 28 19.42 2.45 -3.50
N TRP A 29 20.23 1.61 -2.88
CA TRP A 29 19.93 0.21 -2.58
C TRP A 29 20.30 -0.06 -1.12
N LEU A 30 19.33 -0.49 -0.31
CA LEU A 30 19.57 -0.96 1.04
C LEU A 30 19.01 -2.36 1.19
N GLY A 31 19.79 -3.27 1.75
CA GLY A 31 19.40 -4.64 2.02
C GLY A 31 19.75 -5.04 3.44
N LEU A 32 18.80 -5.61 4.17
CA LEU A 32 19.03 -6.20 5.48
C LEU A 32 18.49 -7.63 5.52
N GLN A 33 19.33 -8.55 5.98
CA GLN A 33 18.94 -9.91 6.34
C GLN A 33 19.23 -10.13 7.82
N ALA A 34 18.24 -10.57 8.58
CA ALA A 34 18.40 -10.88 10.00
C ALA A 34 17.76 -12.23 10.36
N GLY A 35 18.34 -12.93 11.33
CA GLY A 35 17.86 -14.25 11.75
C GLY A 35 16.59 -14.20 12.59
N THR A 36 16.33 -13.07 13.27
CA THR A 36 15.23 -12.95 14.25
C THR A 36 14.51 -11.64 14.03
N GLU A 37 15.11 -10.52 14.42
CA GLU A 37 14.53 -9.18 14.28
C GLU A 37 15.33 -8.34 13.28
N GLY A 38 14.65 -7.56 12.45
CA GLY A 38 15.32 -6.67 11.50
C GLY A 38 14.62 -5.32 11.35
N HIS A 39 15.42 -4.26 11.46
CA HIS A 39 14.98 -2.88 11.26
C HIS A 39 15.80 -2.24 10.13
N LEU A 40 15.11 -1.83 9.06
CA LEU A 40 15.71 -1.11 7.93
C LEU A 40 15.04 0.26 7.82
N GLU A 41 15.80 1.30 8.09
CA GLU A 41 15.32 2.68 8.02
C GLU A 41 16.07 3.44 6.92
N ASP A 42 15.36 3.94 5.92
CA ASP A 42 15.90 4.85 4.92
C ASP A 42 15.54 6.29 5.22
N GLY A 43 16.53 7.13 5.47
CA GLY A 43 16.33 8.55 5.72
C GLY A 43 15.87 9.34 4.49
N THR A 44 15.44 10.57 4.73
CA THR A 44 14.96 11.48 3.69
C THR A 44 16.00 11.76 2.60
N SER A 45 15.52 11.91 1.37
CA SER A 45 16.35 12.29 0.23
C SER A 45 15.61 13.31 -0.64
N PRO A 46 16.16 14.51 -0.90
CA PRO A 46 15.44 15.54 -1.64
C PRO A 46 15.15 15.14 -3.10
N LEU A 47 16.02 14.33 -3.69
CA LEU A 47 15.98 13.93 -5.10
C LEU A 47 16.57 12.52 -5.25
N GLN A 48 15.77 11.56 -5.72
CA GLN A 48 16.26 10.25 -6.16
C GLN A 48 15.64 9.84 -7.50
N THR A 49 16.40 9.17 -8.36
CA THR A 49 15.79 8.53 -9.55
C THR A 49 15.26 7.14 -9.19
N GLN A 50 16.02 6.37 -8.41
CA GLN A 50 15.67 4.99 -8.07
C GLN A 50 16.00 4.70 -6.61
N ARG A 51 15.02 4.15 -5.88
CA ARG A 51 15.18 3.66 -4.52
C ARG A 51 14.70 2.21 -4.45
N TRP A 52 15.51 1.38 -3.81
CA TRP A 52 15.22 -0.02 -3.55
C TRP A 52 15.61 -0.36 -2.12
N LEU A 53 14.64 -0.79 -1.32
CA LEU A 53 14.85 -1.27 0.04
C LEU A 53 14.33 -2.71 0.12
N GLU A 54 15.11 -3.58 0.76
CA GLU A 54 14.77 -5.00 0.92
C GLU A 54 15.10 -5.45 2.35
N LEU A 55 14.11 -6.01 3.04
CA LEU A 55 14.24 -6.56 4.37
C LEU A 55 13.74 -8.01 4.39
N GLN A 56 14.58 -8.93 4.87
CA GLN A 56 14.24 -10.34 5.09
C GLN A 56 14.58 -10.74 6.52
N VAL A 57 13.61 -11.25 7.27
CA VAL A 57 13.76 -11.55 8.70
C VAL A 57 13.07 -12.86 9.08
N GLY A 58 13.61 -13.52 10.11
CA GLY A 58 13.06 -14.77 10.62
C GLY A 58 11.79 -14.62 11.45
N THR A 59 11.55 -13.49 12.11
CA THR A 59 10.38 -13.32 12.99
C THR A 59 9.71 -11.97 12.76
N GLU A 60 10.36 -10.88 13.17
CA GLU A 60 9.76 -9.53 13.16
C GLU A 60 10.58 -8.59 12.27
N GLY A 61 9.90 -7.86 11.40
CA GLY A 61 10.52 -6.97 10.43
C GLY A 61 9.88 -5.60 10.38
N HIS A 62 10.70 -4.56 10.41
CA HIS A 62 10.28 -3.19 10.21
C HIS A 62 11.09 -2.53 9.09
N LEU A 63 10.41 -2.14 8.01
CA LEU A 63 11.00 -1.40 6.90
C LEU A 63 10.32 -0.05 6.81
N GLU A 64 11.08 1.01 7.09
CA GLU A 64 10.60 2.38 7.00
C GLU A 64 11.34 3.13 5.89
N ASP A 65 10.59 3.65 4.92
CA ASP A 65 11.13 4.53 3.90
C ASP A 65 10.78 5.99 4.16
N GLY A 66 11.79 6.83 4.37
CA GLY A 66 11.61 8.25 4.62
C GLY A 66 11.05 9.01 3.41
N ALA A 67 10.32 10.08 3.72
CA ALA A 67 9.73 10.98 2.73
C ALA A 67 10.75 11.49 1.70
N SER A 68 10.28 11.67 0.46
CA SER A 68 11.12 12.18 -0.61
C SER A 68 10.34 13.02 -1.61
N PRO A 69 10.70 14.31 -1.80
CA PRO A 69 9.99 15.22 -2.69
C PRO A 69 9.79 14.71 -4.12
N LEU A 70 10.79 14.03 -4.68
CA LEU A 70 10.89 13.72 -6.10
C LEU A 70 11.52 12.34 -6.35
N HIS A 71 10.73 11.37 -6.81
CA HIS A 71 11.21 10.04 -7.19
C HIS A 71 10.72 9.55 -8.54
N THR A 72 11.57 8.88 -9.32
CA THR A 72 11.10 8.22 -10.56
C THR A 72 10.62 6.81 -10.30
N ARG A 73 11.35 6.04 -9.47
CA ARG A 73 11.02 4.66 -9.13
C ARG A 73 11.35 4.37 -7.67
N ARG A 74 10.38 3.86 -6.94
CA ARG A 74 10.54 3.34 -5.59
C ARG A 74 10.05 1.90 -5.56
N ARG A 75 10.81 1.02 -4.90
CA ARG A 75 10.40 -0.36 -4.62
C ARG A 75 10.85 -0.74 -3.22
N LEU A 76 9.89 -1.10 -2.38
CA LEU A 76 10.11 -1.55 -1.00
C LEU A 76 9.60 -2.98 -0.87
N GLU A 77 10.39 -3.86 -0.29
CA GLU A 77 10.04 -5.27 -0.10
C GLU A 77 10.39 -5.72 1.32
N LEU A 78 9.41 -6.27 2.02
CA LEU A 78 9.58 -6.87 3.34
C LEU A 78 9.06 -8.30 3.32
N GLN A 79 9.89 -9.23 3.79
CA GLN A 79 9.51 -10.61 4.08
C GLN A 79 9.83 -10.96 5.53
N ALA A 80 8.81 -11.37 6.28
CA ALA A 80 8.96 -11.86 7.65
C ALA A 80 8.24 -13.20 7.80
N GLU A 81 8.80 -14.14 8.57
CA GLU A 81 8.09 -15.42 8.78
C GLU A 81 6.93 -15.30 9.76
N THR A 82 6.91 -14.27 10.61
CA THR A 82 5.83 -14.00 11.57
C THR A 82 5.21 -12.65 11.24
N ASP A 83 5.75 -11.56 11.78
CA ASP A 83 5.14 -10.24 11.70
C ASP A 83 5.99 -9.24 10.93
N GLY A 84 5.34 -8.36 10.18
CA GLY A 84 6.03 -7.38 9.35
C GLY A 84 5.28 -6.07 9.24
N HIS A 85 6.03 -4.97 9.36
CA HIS A 85 5.55 -3.61 9.14
C HIS A 85 6.38 -2.94 8.04
N LEU A 86 5.70 -2.54 6.96
CA LEU A 86 6.28 -1.76 5.87
C LEU A 86 5.61 -0.38 5.80
N GLU A 87 6.38 0.68 6.06
CA GLU A 87 5.93 2.07 5.92
C GLU A 87 6.63 2.75 4.74
N ASP A 88 5.84 3.27 3.79
CA ASP A 88 6.35 4.15 2.75
C ASP A 88 6.03 5.62 3.03
N GLY A 89 7.05 6.45 3.21
CA GLY A 89 6.89 7.87 3.43
C GLY A 89 6.35 8.61 2.20
N ALA A 90 5.64 9.72 2.46
CA ALA A 90 5.01 10.53 1.42
C ALA A 90 5.99 11.02 0.32
N SER A 91 5.49 11.05 -0.91
CA SER A 91 6.23 11.53 -2.08
C SER A 91 5.35 12.47 -2.92
N PRO A 92 5.54 13.79 -2.86
CA PRO A 92 4.77 14.75 -3.67
C PRO A 92 4.71 14.36 -5.15
N LEU A 93 5.82 13.91 -5.74
CA LEU A 93 5.87 13.53 -7.15
C LEU A 93 6.57 12.19 -7.35
N HIS A 94 5.83 11.20 -7.84
CA HIS A 94 6.39 9.92 -8.25
C HIS A 94 5.84 9.38 -9.57
N THR A 95 6.71 8.65 -10.27
CA THR A 95 6.31 7.98 -11.52
C THR A 95 5.89 6.54 -11.28
N ARG A 96 6.64 5.77 -10.47
CA ARG A 96 6.32 4.37 -10.18
C ARG A 96 6.67 4.03 -8.75
N ARG A 97 5.71 3.44 -8.04
CA ARG A 97 5.86 2.88 -6.71
C ARG A 97 5.45 1.40 -6.73
N TRP A 98 6.21 0.59 -6.00
CA TRP A 98 5.93 -0.84 -5.78
C TRP A 98 6.20 -1.15 -4.32
N LEU A 99 5.19 -1.56 -3.58
CA LEU A 99 5.31 -1.96 -2.17
C LEU A 99 4.86 -3.41 -2.06
N GLU A 100 5.67 -4.23 -1.41
CA GLU A 100 5.34 -5.64 -1.20
C GLU A 100 5.71 -6.07 0.22
N LEU A 101 4.69 -6.52 0.94
CA LEU A 101 4.80 -7.09 2.27
C LEU A 101 4.30 -8.53 2.24
N GLN A 102 5.11 -9.46 2.78
CA GLN A 102 4.75 -10.86 2.93
C GLN A 102 5.07 -11.29 4.36
N THR A 103 4.05 -11.77 5.08
CA THR A 103 4.18 -12.18 6.48
C THR A 103 3.48 -13.51 6.73
N GLY A 104 3.96 -14.28 7.70
CA GLY A 104 3.36 -15.58 8.05
C GLY A 104 2.18 -15.46 9.01
N THR A 105 2.10 -14.38 9.79
CA THR A 105 0.98 -14.07 10.69
C THR A 105 0.42 -12.70 10.35
N ASP A 106 1.03 -11.61 10.84
CA ASP A 106 0.44 -10.29 10.77
C ASP A 106 1.24 -9.38 9.85
N GLY A 107 0.55 -8.72 8.92
CA GLY A 107 1.18 -7.80 7.97
C GLY A 107 0.55 -6.42 8.01
N HIS A 108 1.35 -5.38 8.26
CA HIS A 108 0.93 -3.98 8.17
C HIS A 108 1.68 -3.24 7.07
N LEU A 109 0.98 -2.79 6.03
CA LEU A 109 1.55 -2.00 4.94
C LEU A 109 0.88 -0.63 4.91
N GLU A 110 1.67 0.42 5.12
CA GLU A 110 1.25 1.81 4.98
C GLU A 110 1.90 2.44 3.75
N ASP A 111 1.10 2.95 2.81
CA ASP A 111 1.58 3.77 1.71
C ASP A 111 1.25 5.25 1.94
N GLY A 112 2.29 6.07 2.10
CA GLY A 112 2.17 7.51 2.23
C GLY A 112 1.65 8.18 0.95
N GLY A 113 0.76 9.15 1.17
CA GLY A 113 0.11 9.92 0.10
C GLY A 113 1.07 10.71 -0.80
N SER A 114 0.53 11.16 -1.93
CA SER A 114 1.30 11.81 -3.01
C SER A 114 0.47 12.80 -3.82
N LEU A 115 1.08 13.86 -4.37
CA LEU A 115 0.32 14.82 -5.19
C LEU A 115 0.12 14.30 -6.61
N LEU A 116 1.18 13.85 -7.29
CA LEU A 116 1.10 13.30 -8.64
C LEU A 116 1.73 11.92 -8.73
N GLN A 117 0.94 10.96 -9.22
CA GLN A 117 1.38 9.60 -9.50
C GLN A 117 1.02 9.10 -10.89
N LYS A 118 1.93 8.33 -11.52
CA LYS A 118 1.56 7.55 -12.71
C LYS A 118 1.16 6.11 -12.38
N MET A 119 1.90 5.43 -11.50
CA MET A 119 1.62 4.04 -11.18
C MET A 119 1.95 3.70 -9.72
N GLU A 120 0.96 3.15 -9.05
CA GLU A 120 1.08 2.50 -7.73
C GLU A 120 0.74 1.02 -7.85
N ALA A 121 1.49 0.22 -7.11
CA ALA A 121 1.13 -1.13 -6.77
C ALA A 121 1.54 -1.37 -5.32
N ALA A 122 0.59 -1.67 -4.46
CA ALA A 122 0.84 -2.10 -3.09
C ALA A 122 0.21 -3.48 -2.90
N ARG A 123 0.99 -4.41 -2.35
CA ARG A 123 0.55 -5.76 -2.06
C ARG A 123 0.94 -6.14 -0.64
N ASN A 124 -0.04 -6.57 0.14
CA ASN A 124 0.17 -7.15 1.43
C ASN A 124 -0.43 -8.57 1.45
N ALA A 125 0.37 -9.54 1.84
CA ALA A 125 -0.05 -10.93 2.03
C ALA A 125 0.32 -11.37 3.45
N GLY A 126 -0.67 -11.35 4.34
CA GLY A 126 -0.57 -11.84 5.71
C GLY A 126 -1.16 -13.24 5.85
N GLY A 127 -0.52 -14.09 6.65
CA GLY A 127 -1.00 -15.46 6.85
C GLY A 127 -2.23 -15.56 7.75
N SER A 128 -2.36 -14.68 8.74
CA SER A 128 -3.54 -14.54 9.59
C SER A 128 -4.21 -13.20 9.33
N ASP A 129 -3.62 -12.11 9.83
CA ASP A 129 -4.23 -10.79 9.75
C ASP A 129 -3.43 -9.87 8.82
N GLY A 130 -4.13 -9.02 8.11
CA GLY A 130 -3.52 -8.16 7.10
C GLY A 130 -4.17 -6.80 7.04
N TYR A 131 -3.34 -5.76 7.00
CA TYR A 131 -3.72 -4.37 6.96
C TYR A 131 -2.99 -3.66 5.83
N LEU A 132 -3.73 -3.04 4.92
CA LEU A 132 -3.17 -2.23 3.85
C LEU A 132 -3.86 -0.88 3.90
N GLU A 133 -3.13 0.14 4.35
CA GLU A 133 -3.55 1.53 4.25
C GLU A 133 -2.78 2.20 3.14
N ASP A 134 -3.48 2.85 2.22
CA ASP A 134 -2.85 3.67 1.20
C ASP A 134 -3.45 5.06 1.20
N GLY A 135 -2.58 6.05 1.36
CA GLY A 135 -2.92 7.42 1.58
C GLY A 135 -3.63 8.13 0.43
N ALA A 136 -3.98 9.39 0.71
CA ALA A 136 -4.65 10.23 -0.27
C ALA A 136 -3.71 10.62 -1.43
N LEU A 137 -4.25 10.61 -2.65
CA LEU A 137 -3.56 11.04 -3.85
C LEU A 137 -4.29 12.22 -4.48
N THR A 138 -3.61 13.28 -4.92
CA THR A 138 -4.32 14.36 -5.64
C THR A 138 -4.66 13.96 -7.08
N LEU A 139 -3.71 13.32 -7.77
CA LEU A 139 -3.84 12.85 -9.15
C LEU A 139 -3.10 11.53 -9.34
N HIS A 140 -3.79 10.50 -9.83
CA HIS A 140 -3.12 9.25 -10.22
C HIS A 140 -3.60 8.68 -11.56
N THR A 141 -2.68 8.10 -12.34
CA THR A 141 -3.04 7.42 -13.60
C THR A 141 -3.48 5.99 -13.36
N ARG A 142 -2.74 5.23 -12.54
CA ARG A 142 -3.05 3.83 -12.25
C ARG A 142 -2.71 3.49 -10.80
N ARG A 143 -3.67 2.93 -10.07
CA ARG A 143 -3.50 2.39 -8.72
C ARG A 143 -3.97 0.93 -8.68
N GLN A 144 -3.20 0.09 -8.00
CA GLN A 144 -3.48 -1.33 -7.80
C GLN A 144 -3.16 -1.69 -6.35
N LEU A 145 -4.19 -2.03 -5.58
CA LEU A 145 -4.04 -2.47 -4.20
C LEU A 145 -4.55 -3.89 -4.09
N GLU A 146 -3.78 -4.74 -3.42
CA GLU A 146 -4.10 -6.13 -3.20
C GLU A 146 -3.76 -6.51 -1.76
N LEU A 147 -4.76 -6.95 -1.02
CA LEU A 147 -4.59 -7.49 0.32
C LEU A 147 -5.12 -8.92 0.36
N GLN A 148 -4.29 -9.83 0.86
CA GLN A 148 -4.65 -11.22 1.13
C GLN A 148 -4.39 -11.51 2.60
N ALA A 149 -5.42 -12.02 3.30
CA ALA A 149 -5.35 -12.40 4.70
C ALA A 149 -6.06 -13.74 4.96
N GLY A 150 -5.49 -14.57 5.84
CA GLY A 150 -6.07 -15.88 6.18
C GLY A 150 -7.31 -15.79 7.09
N THR A 151 -7.41 -14.77 7.94
CA THR A 151 -8.51 -14.56 8.87
C THR A 151 -9.15 -13.19 8.66
N GLU A 152 -8.46 -12.12 9.04
CA GLU A 152 -8.99 -10.76 9.02
C GLU A 152 -8.19 -9.88 8.05
N GLY A 153 -8.89 -9.23 7.13
CA GLY A 153 -8.27 -8.32 6.18
C GLY A 153 -8.91 -6.94 6.22
N HIS A 154 -8.10 -5.91 6.37
CA HIS A 154 -8.52 -4.51 6.35
C HIS A 154 -7.77 -3.73 5.26
N LEU A 155 -8.47 -3.29 4.23
CA LEU A 155 -7.91 -2.50 3.14
C LEU A 155 -8.55 -1.12 3.11
N GLU A 156 -7.75 -0.09 3.34
CA GLU A 156 -8.13 1.31 3.16
C GLU A 156 -7.46 1.91 1.94
N ASP A 157 -8.28 2.37 1.00
CA ASP A 157 -7.83 3.13 -0.15
C ASP A 157 -8.23 4.59 0.00
N GLY A 158 -7.24 5.43 0.24
CA GLY A 158 -7.40 6.86 0.45
C GLY A 158 -8.01 7.63 -0.73
N ALA A 159 -8.61 8.77 -0.41
CA ALA A 159 -9.33 9.59 -1.38
C ALA A 159 -8.43 10.06 -2.54
N SER A 160 -9.01 10.10 -3.73
CA SER A 160 -8.34 10.55 -4.95
C SER A 160 -9.24 11.44 -5.79
N PRO A 161 -9.07 12.79 -5.76
CA PRO A 161 -9.90 13.72 -6.52
C PRO A 161 -10.05 13.35 -8.00
N LEU A 162 -8.97 12.85 -8.61
CA LEU A 162 -8.86 12.58 -10.04
C LEU A 162 -8.04 11.32 -10.32
N HIS A 163 -8.66 10.31 -10.97
CA HIS A 163 -7.92 9.14 -11.41
C HIS A 163 -8.38 8.49 -12.73
N THR A 164 -7.45 7.88 -13.47
CA THR A 164 -7.79 7.16 -14.72
C THR A 164 -8.20 5.71 -14.46
N ARG A 165 -7.39 4.93 -13.74
CA ARG A 165 -7.68 3.51 -13.46
C ARG A 165 -7.34 3.14 -12.03
N ARG A 166 -8.29 2.48 -11.38
CA ARG A 166 -8.14 1.97 -10.02
C ARG A 166 -8.61 0.54 -9.92
N GLN A 167 -7.83 -0.29 -9.24
CA GLN A 167 -8.15 -1.68 -8.92
C GLN A 167 -7.79 -1.94 -7.47
N VAL A 168 -8.77 -2.40 -6.71
CA VAL A 168 -8.61 -2.70 -5.29
C VAL A 168 -9.22 -4.06 -5.05
N GLU A 169 -8.43 -4.94 -4.46
CA GLU A 169 -8.81 -6.33 -4.22
C GLU A 169 -8.47 -6.71 -2.77
N LEU A 170 -9.49 -7.15 -2.04
CA LEU A 170 -9.36 -7.72 -0.71
C LEU A 170 -9.87 -9.16 -0.72
N GLN A 171 -8.99 -10.08 -0.31
CA GLN A 171 -9.34 -11.47 -0.02
C GLN A 171 -9.03 -11.77 1.44
N ALA A 172 -10.08 -12.09 2.21
CA ALA A 172 -9.95 -12.53 3.60
C ALA A 172 -10.61 -13.90 3.80
N GLY A 173 -10.04 -14.76 4.63
CA GLY A 173 -10.65 -16.06 4.90
C GLY A 173 -11.95 -15.97 5.70
N SER A 174 -12.05 -15.02 6.64
CA SER A 174 -13.23 -14.85 7.50
C SER A 174 -13.85 -13.46 7.34
N GLU A 175 -13.21 -12.42 7.89
CA GLU A 175 -13.73 -11.07 7.95
C GLU A 175 -12.93 -10.15 7.01
N GLY A 176 -13.63 -9.43 6.15
CA GLY A 176 -13.01 -8.47 5.23
C GLY A 176 -13.64 -7.10 5.35
N HIS A 177 -12.84 -6.09 5.64
CA HIS A 177 -13.24 -4.69 5.68
C HIS A 177 -12.52 -3.92 4.58
N LEU A 178 -13.30 -3.30 3.70
CA LEU A 178 -12.78 -2.52 2.58
C LEU A 178 -13.33 -1.10 2.66
N VAL A 179 -12.44 -0.12 2.79
CA VAL A 179 -12.77 1.30 2.67
C VAL A 179 -12.27 1.83 1.33
N ASP A 180 -13.19 2.26 0.49
CA ASP A 180 -12.93 2.92 -0.79
C ASP A 180 -13.16 4.43 -0.63
N GLY A 181 -12.07 5.20 -0.60
CA GLY A 181 -12.08 6.65 -0.49
C GLY A 181 -12.71 7.37 -1.67
N ALA A 182 -13.32 8.52 -1.38
CA ALA A 182 -14.05 9.30 -2.37
C ALA A 182 -13.18 9.68 -3.59
N SER A 183 -13.75 9.50 -4.78
CA SER A 183 -13.11 9.83 -6.04
C SER A 183 -14.06 10.63 -6.95
N PRO A 184 -14.15 11.96 -6.76
CA PRO A 184 -15.02 12.87 -7.50
C PRO A 184 -15.08 12.62 -9.01
N LEU A 185 -13.93 12.35 -9.62
CA LEU A 185 -13.77 12.19 -11.07
C LEU A 185 -12.93 10.94 -11.39
N HIS A 186 -13.55 9.93 -12.00
CA HIS A 186 -12.80 8.78 -12.48
C HIS A 186 -13.24 8.15 -13.81
N THR A 187 -12.28 7.60 -14.55
CA THR A 187 -12.57 6.85 -15.78
C THR A 187 -12.97 5.40 -15.48
N ARG A 188 -12.13 4.61 -14.80
CA ARG A 188 -12.39 3.19 -14.55
C ARG A 188 -12.00 2.72 -13.15
N GLY A 189 -12.96 2.18 -12.40
CA GLY A 189 -12.73 1.54 -11.10
C GLY A 189 -13.16 0.06 -11.09
N ARG A 190 -12.38 -0.80 -10.42
CA ARG A 190 -12.79 -2.15 -10.00
C ARG A 190 -12.52 -2.31 -8.51
N LEU A 191 -13.54 -2.70 -7.78
CA LEU A 191 -13.49 -2.99 -6.35
C LEU A 191 -13.92 -4.44 -6.16
N GLU A 192 -13.07 -5.25 -5.55
CA GLU A 192 -13.35 -6.66 -5.27
C GLU A 192 -13.14 -6.96 -3.79
N LEU A 193 -14.16 -7.55 -3.17
CA LEU A 193 -14.07 -8.06 -1.81
C LEU A 193 -14.58 -9.50 -1.77
N GLN A 194 -13.73 -10.40 -1.31
CA GLN A 194 -14.07 -11.78 -1.03
C GLN A 194 -13.78 -12.07 0.44
N ALA A 195 -14.81 -12.47 1.19
CA ALA A 195 -14.64 -12.96 2.55
C ALA A 195 -15.67 -14.04 2.92
N GLY A 196 -15.26 -14.94 3.81
CA GLY A 196 -16.00 -16.15 4.16
C GLY A 196 -17.23 -15.91 5.03
N THR A 197 -17.12 -15.07 6.06
CA THR A 197 -18.16 -14.88 7.08
C THR A 197 -18.74 -13.47 7.07
N GLY A 198 -17.89 -12.45 7.12
CA GLY A 198 -18.33 -11.07 7.22
C GLY A 198 -17.59 -10.14 6.28
N ARG A 199 -18.34 -9.20 5.73
CA ARG A 199 -17.89 -8.24 4.73
C ARG A 199 -18.42 -6.88 5.10
N HIS A 200 -17.52 -5.92 5.23
CA HIS A 200 -17.86 -4.52 5.37
C HIS A 200 -17.24 -3.73 4.22
N VAL A 201 -18.05 -2.91 3.57
CA VAL A 201 -17.58 -2.03 2.50
C VAL A 201 -18.09 -0.63 2.76
N GLU A 202 -17.16 0.30 2.91
CA GLU A 202 -17.43 1.73 2.88
C GLU A 202 -17.03 2.27 1.51
N ASP A 203 -17.94 2.96 0.83
CA ASP A 203 -17.71 3.53 -0.49
C ASP A 203 -17.98 5.03 -0.46
N GLY A 204 -16.91 5.82 -0.43
CA GLY A 204 -16.92 7.28 -0.41
C GLY A 204 -17.54 7.92 -1.66
N GLY A 205 -17.86 7.13 -2.68
CA GLY A 205 -18.63 7.56 -3.83
C GLY A 205 -17.82 8.27 -4.89
N SER A 206 -18.41 8.36 -6.07
CA SER A 206 -17.81 8.99 -7.25
C SER A 206 -18.90 9.60 -8.13
N PRO A 207 -19.25 10.89 -7.92
CA PRO A 207 -20.35 11.54 -8.64
C PRO A 207 -20.19 11.53 -10.16
N LEU A 208 -18.95 11.49 -10.66
CA LEU A 208 -18.66 11.51 -12.10
C LEU A 208 -17.74 10.34 -12.48
N HIS A 209 -18.35 9.26 -12.96
CA HIS A 209 -17.62 8.07 -13.42
C HIS A 209 -18.05 7.59 -14.80
N THR A 210 -17.11 7.08 -15.60
CA THR A 210 -17.46 6.46 -16.90
C THR A 210 -17.72 4.96 -16.79
N ARG A 211 -17.04 4.24 -15.89
CA ARG A 211 -17.26 2.80 -15.65
C ARG A 211 -16.76 2.37 -14.28
N ARG A 212 -17.66 1.84 -13.45
CA ARG A 212 -17.33 1.25 -12.15
C ARG A 212 -17.83 -0.19 -12.07
N ARG A 213 -17.03 -1.10 -11.50
CA ARG A 213 -17.43 -2.48 -11.20
C ARG A 213 -17.15 -2.77 -9.73
N LEU A 214 -18.18 -3.25 -9.03
CA LEU A 214 -18.10 -3.74 -7.66
C LEU A 214 -18.43 -5.23 -7.68
N GLU A 215 -17.53 -6.06 -7.15
CA GLU A 215 -17.70 -7.51 -7.02
C GLU A 215 -17.56 -7.90 -5.56
N LEU A 216 -18.65 -8.45 -5.00
CA LEU A 216 -18.66 -8.98 -3.63
C LEU A 216 -18.96 -10.47 -3.72
N GLN A 217 -18.06 -11.31 -3.20
CA GLN A 217 -18.24 -12.76 -3.18
C GLN A 217 -18.42 -13.25 -1.75
N ALA A 218 -19.49 -14.03 -1.53
CA ALA A 218 -19.94 -14.49 -0.22
C ALA A 218 -19.67 -15.98 0.00
N GLY A 219 -19.09 -16.31 1.16
CA GLY A 219 -19.48 -17.51 1.93
C GLY A 219 -20.76 -17.22 2.71
N GLN A 220 -21.57 -18.24 2.99
CA GLN A 220 -22.96 -18.09 3.49
C GLN A 220 -23.10 -17.31 4.81
N ARG A 221 -23.63 -16.08 4.76
CA ARG A 221 -24.57 -15.38 5.69
C ARG A 221 -24.33 -13.87 5.63
N ASP A 222 -25.37 -13.08 5.43
CA ASP A 222 -25.22 -11.64 5.21
C ASP A 222 -25.97 -10.78 6.24
N THR A 223 -25.29 -9.77 6.79
CA THR A 223 -25.90 -8.55 7.34
C THR A 223 -25.37 -7.36 6.54
N TRP A 224 -26.26 -6.64 5.86
CA TRP A 224 -25.91 -5.55 4.95
C TRP A 224 -26.18 -4.18 5.59
N ARG A 225 -25.26 -3.23 5.43
CA ARG A 225 -25.53 -1.79 5.60
C ARG A 225 -24.91 -1.02 4.43
N MET A 226 -25.76 -0.62 3.47
CA MET A 226 -25.40 0.36 2.44
C MET A 226 -25.78 1.75 2.96
N GLU A 227 -24.81 2.55 3.38
CA GLU A 227 -25.06 3.98 3.65
C GLU A 227 -25.02 4.76 2.34
N HIS A 228 -26.15 4.79 1.63
CA HIS A 228 -26.34 5.75 0.55
C HIS A 228 -26.54 7.14 1.15
N HIS A 229 -25.53 8.00 1.05
CA HIS A 229 -25.78 9.44 1.04
C HIS A 229 -26.59 9.76 -0.24
N ARG A 230 -27.93 9.85 -0.08
CA ARG A 230 -28.88 10.21 -1.14
C ARG A 230 -28.46 11.53 -1.79
N CYS A 231 -28.11 11.50 -3.07
CA CYS A 231 -28.22 12.67 -3.93
C CYS A 231 -29.55 12.61 -4.68
N ILE A 232 -30.45 13.49 -4.25
CA ILE A 232 -31.72 13.81 -4.89
C ILE A 232 -31.42 14.34 -6.29
N HIS A 233 -31.94 13.69 -7.33
CA HIS A 233 -32.12 14.32 -8.63
C HIS A 233 -33.27 15.33 -8.49
N VAL A 234 -32.96 16.63 -8.51
CA VAL A 234 -33.95 17.63 -8.91
C VAL A 234 -33.63 17.99 -10.35
N GLY A 235 -34.38 17.37 -11.27
CA GLY A 235 -34.45 17.83 -12.65
C GLY A 235 -35.23 19.14 -12.71
N GLY A 236 -34.74 20.05 -13.54
CA GLY A 236 -35.36 21.33 -13.91
C GLY A 236 -34.51 22.00 -14.97
#